data_AF-A0A355UD65-F1
#
_entry.id   AF-A0A355UD65-F1
#
_cell.length_a   1.000
_cell.length_b   1.000
_cell.length_c   1.000
_cell.angle_alpha   90.00
_cell.angle_beta   90.00
_cell.angle_gamma   90.00
#
_symmetry.space_group_name_H-M   'P 1'
#
loop_
_entity.id
_entity.type
_entity.pdbx_description
1 polymer ?
#
loop_
_entity_poly.entity_id
_entity_poly.type
_entity_poly.pdbx_seq_one_letter_code
_entity_poly.pdbx_strand_id
1 'polypeptide(L)'
;KTYLISKLLWDINADQDSIINEFLQGYYGKASTFIRQYIDTLQYYGQNSKVFLDIYAPPTNYSKTFLSKDKMDIYSSIFDKAEEAVKEDSVCLLRVRTARLPLWFAIMEIGKADMFGERGWYTKNSEGKYILRKDMSQILEDFYSTCFNAKVRNLNESNLLPIEYYKSTKRFIDISVENNIAFEKKVISLPNQSPLYSEGNMSTITNGVRGDSEYKIHWLGWHGVDFILVLDLEQVVSNKTIKLSSLYSPKSWILHPSRVECFVSKDGLEYVSVGNVEIGDIQKYEDIIKEYVFSPKDIDYRYVKFEVKGTKTLPSWHPSEGGTSWVFLDEIIVE
;
A
#
# COMPACT_ATOMS: atom_id res chain seq x y z
N LYS A 1 26.21 -9.38 -9.29
CA LYS A 1 25.95 -9.74 -10.72
C LYS A 1 27.04 -9.23 -11.66
N THR A 2 27.22 -7.91 -11.83
CA THR A 2 28.19 -7.35 -12.79
C THR A 2 29.63 -7.82 -12.55
N TYR A 3 30.06 -7.94 -11.29
CA TYR A 3 31.38 -8.50 -10.96
C TYR A 3 31.56 -9.93 -11.47
N LEU A 4 30.61 -10.83 -11.16
CA LEU A 4 30.63 -12.21 -11.63
C LEU A 4 30.65 -12.30 -13.16
N ILE A 5 29.76 -11.58 -13.85
CA ILE A 5 29.71 -11.56 -15.32
C ILE A 5 31.04 -11.06 -15.88
N SER A 6 31.61 -9.99 -15.31
CA SER A 6 32.88 -9.45 -15.80
C SER A 6 34.02 -10.47 -15.71
N LYS A 7 34.10 -11.26 -14.63
CA LYS A 7 35.11 -12.32 -14.48
C LYS A 7 34.86 -13.48 -15.44
N LEU A 8 33.61 -13.90 -15.62
CA LEU A 8 33.24 -14.97 -16.55
C LEU A 8 33.43 -14.59 -18.03
N LEU A 9 33.39 -13.30 -18.36
CA LEU A 9 33.75 -12.83 -19.71
C LEU A 9 35.25 -13.02 -20.01
N TRP A 10 36.11 -13.01 -19.00
CA TRP A 10 37.54 -13.30 -19.15
C TRP A 10 37.83 -14.80 -19.14
N ASP A 11 37.11 -15.57 -18.33
CA ASP A 11 37.23 -17.02 -18.25
C ASP A 11 35.87 -17.66 -17.94
N ILE A 12 35.27 -18.29 -18.95
CA ILE A 12 33.97 -18.96 -18.84
C ILE A 12 33.99 -20.21 -17.95
N ASN A 13 35.18 -20.77 -17.67
CA ASN A 13 35.34 -21.96 -16.84
C ASN A 13 35.68 -21.62 -15.39
N ALA A 14 35.82 -20.32 -15.05
CA ALA A 14 36.14 -19.90 -13.71
C ALA A 14 35.04 -20.31 -12.71
N ASP A 15 35.47 -20.72 -11.52
CA ASP A 15 34.58 -21.17 -10.46
C ASP A 15 33.72 -20.00 -9.95
N GLN A 16 32.41 -20.09 -10.19
CA GLN A 16 31.47 -19.01 -9.89
C GLN A 16 31.37 -18.74 -8.39
N ASP A 17 31.41 -19.78 -7.56
CA ASP A 17 31.29 -19.65 -6.11
C ASP A 17 32.49 -18.91 -5.51
N SER A 18 33.68 -19.20 -6.00
CA SER A 18 34.92 -18.52 -5.62
C SER A 18 34.86 -17.04 -5.97
N ILE A 19 34.39 -16.70 -7.19
CA ILE A 19 34.23 -15.30 -7.62
C ILE A 19 33.20 -14.55 -6.77
N ILE A 20 32.07 -15.20 -6.46
CA ILE A 20 31.03 -14.61 -5.60
C ILE A 20 31.61 -14.38 -4.21
N ASN A 21 32.26 -15.37 -3.61
CA ASN A 21 32.80 -15.29 -2.25
C ASN A 21 33.91 -14.24 -2.15
N GLU A 22 34.78 -14.12 -3.15
CA GLU A 22 35.79 -13.06 -3.26
C GLU A 22 35.13 -11.67 -3.19
N PHE A 23 34.10 -11.44 -4.02
CA PHE A 23 33.37 -10.17 -4.01
C PHE A 23 32.70 -9.90 -2.66
N LEU A 24 32.00 -10.90 -2.11
CA LEU A 24 31.29 -10.75 -0.85
C LEU A 24 32.24 -10.43 0.29
N GLN A 25 33.41 -11.07 0.34
CA GLN A 25 34.43 -10.79 1.35
C GLN A 25 34.96 -9.36 1.22
N GLY A 26 35.29 -8.90 0.01
CA GLY A 26 35.79 -7.56 -0.21
C GLY A 26 34.75 -6.45 0.03
N TYR A 27 33.48 -6.72 -0.29
CA TYR A 27 32.42 -5.72 -0.22
C TYR A 27 31.70 -5.68 1.14
N TYR A 28 31.44 -6.83 1.77
CA TYR A 28 30.70 -6.91 3.03
C TYR A 28 31.57 -7.23 4.26
N GLY A 29 32.87 -7.49 4.09
CA GLY A 29 33.78 -7.73 5.20
C GLY A 29 33.34 -8.91 6.07
N LYS A 30 33.20 -8.69 7.39
CA LYS A 30 32.79 -9.72 8.36
C LYS A 30 31.37 -10.26 8.13
N ALA A 31 30.53 -9.56 7.36
CA ALA A 31 29.19 -10.01 7.03
C ALA A 31 29.12 -10.92 5.80
N SER A 32 30.24 -11.16 5.11
CA SER A 32 30.27 -11.86 3.81
C SER A 32 29.60 -13.24 3.83
N THR A 33 29.86 -14.05 4.86
CA THR A 33 29.31 -15.39 5.03
C THR A 33 27.80 -15.38 5.24
N PHE A 34 27.28 -14.40 5.99
CA PHE A 34 25.84 -14.23 6.20
C PHE A 34 25.15 -13.73 4.92
N ILE A 35 25.75 -12.80 4.19
CA ILE A 35 25.20 -12.38 2.89
C ILE A 35 25.20 -13.53 1.89
N ARG A 36 26.25 -14.35 1.86
CA ARG A 36 26.29 -15.57 1.05
C ARG A 36 25.15 -16.53 1.43
N GLN A 37 24.98 -16.78 2.73
CA GLN A 37 23.91 -17.62 3.26
C GLN A 37 22.53 -17.11 2.82
N TYR A 38 22.29 -15.80 2.88
CA TYR A 38 21.02 -15.21 2.43
C TYR A 38 20.76 -15.46 0.94
N ILE A 39 21.76 -15.23 0.08
CA ILE A 39 21.65 -15.45 -1.36
C ILE A 39 21.30 -16.90 -1.67
N ASP A 40 22.05 -17.85 -1.09
CA ASP A 40 21.83 -19.28 -1.32
C ASP A 40 20.45 -19.73 -0.80
N THR A 41 20.04 -19.22 0.37
CA THR A 41 18.77 -19.58 0.99
C THR A 41 17.58 -19.04 0.18
N LEU A 42 17.65 -17.79 -0.27
CA LEU A 42 16.63 -17.18 -1.12
C LEU A 42 16.53 -17.93 -2.45
N GLN A 43 17.66 -18.24 -3.09
CA GLN A 43 17.70 -18.98 -4.34
C GLN A 43 17.11 -20.38 -4.18
N TYR A 44 17.48 -21.10 -3.12
CA TYR A 44 16.95 -22.42 -2.82
C TYR A 44 15.42 -22.40 -2.67
N TYR A 45 14.87 -21.49 -1.85
CA TYR A 45 13.42 -21.41 -1.67
C TYR A 45 12.70 -20.91 -2.92
N GLY A 46 13.27 -19.96 -3.65
CA GLY A 46 12.75 -19.47 -4.92
C GLY A 46 12.59 -20.60 -5.94
N GLN A 47 13.68 -21.36 -6.20
CA GLN A 47 13.67 -22.47 -7.14
C GLN A 47 12.71 -23.60 -6.73
N ASN A 48 12.69 -23.95 -5.44
CA ASN A 48 11.82 -25.03 -4.94
C ASN A 48 10.33 -24.64 -4.89
N SER A 49 10.01 -23.34 -4.85
CA SER A 49 8.61 -22.90 -4.86
C SER A 49 7.89 -23.18 -6.17
N LYS A 50 8.63 -23.31 -7.29
CA LYS A 50 8.11 -23.49 -8.66
C LYS A 50 7.10 -22.42 -9.09
N VAL A 51 7.04 -21.28 -8.39
CA VAL A 51 6.16 -20.17 -8.73
C VAL A 51 6.76 -19.37 -9.89
N PHE A 52 5.92 -18.94 -10.83
CA PHE A 52 6.34 -18.03 -11.89
C PHE A 52 6.62 -16.63 -11.32
N LEU A 53 7.78 -16.06 -11.65
CA LEU A 53 8.16 -14.70 -11.26
C LEU A 53 7.74 -13.73 -12.38
N ASP A 54 6.67 -12.99 -12.14
CA ASP A 54 6.16 -11.96 -13.03
C ASP A 54 6.88 -10.64 -12.70
N ILE A 55 7.32 -9.95 -13.75
CA ILE A 55 8.04 -8.67 -13.66
C ILE A 55 7.17 -7.53 -13.12
N TYR A 56 5.84 -7.70 -13.10
CA TYR A 56 4.89 -6.71 -12.54
C TYR A 56 4.23 -7.17 -11.23
N ALA A 57 4.56 -8.37 -10.72
CA ALA A 57 3.88 -8.91 -9.55
C ALA A 57 4.39 -8.29 -8.23
N PRO A 58 3.48 -7.86 -7.35
CA PRO A 58 3.86 -7.40 -6.01
C PRO A 58 4.31 -8.58 -5.12
N PRO A 59 5.08 -8.32 -4.04
CA PRO A 59 5.51 -9.33 -3.07
C PRO A 59 4.35 -10.15 -2.46
N THR A 60 3.16 -9.55 -2.36
CA THR A 60 1.94 -10.18 -1.84
C THR A 60 1.55 -11.44 -2.62
N ASN A 61 1.79 -11.49 -3.94
CA ASN A 61 1.53 -12.67 -4.78
C ASN A 61 2.38 -13.89 -4.37
N TYR A 62 3.50 -13.65 -3.69
CA TYR A 62 4.46 -14.67 -3.27
C TYR A 62 4.43 -14.92 -1.76
N SER A 63 3.49 -14.30 -1.04
CA SER A 63 3.36 -14.33 0.42
C SER A 63 3.15 -15.72 1.02
N LYS A 64 2.79 -16.72 0.20
CA LYS A 64 2.61 -18.13 0.57
C LYS A 64 3.71 -19.06 0.06
N THR A 65 4.71 -18.53 -0.65
CA THR A 65 5.78 -19.32 -1.29
C THR A 65 7.16 -18.99 -0.70
N PHE A 66 8.12 -18.51 -1.48
CA PHE A 66 9.45 -18.14 -1.01
C PHE A 66 9.46 -16.87 -0.14
N LEU A 67 8.34 -16.13 -0.08
CA LEU A 67 8.09 -15.04 0.86
C LEU A 67 7.05 -15.41 1.94
N SER A 68 6.90 -16.71 2.24
CA SER A 68 6.13 -17.13 3.42
C SER A 68 6.75 -16.63 4.71
N LYS A 69 5.92 -16.55 5.77
CA LYS A 69 6.34 -16.05 7.09
C LYS A 69 7.62 -16.74 7.57
N ASP A 70 7.62 -18.07 7.61
CA ASP A 70 8.78 -18.85 8.07
C ASP A 70 10.04 -18.57 7.25
N LYS A 71 9.92 -18.32 5.93
CA LYS A 71 11.09 -18.03 5.09
C LYS A 71 11.61 -16.64 5.33
N MET A 72 10.73 -15.66 5.49
CA MET A 72 11.09 -14.29 5.80
C MET A 72 11.69 -14.13 7.20
N ASP A 73 11.24 -14.93 8.17
CA ASP A 73 11.84 -14.99 9.50
C ASP A 73 13.29 -15.51 9.42
N ILE A 74 13.54 -16.53 8.59
CA ILE A 74 14.91 -17.03 8.30
C ILE A 74 15.77 -15.93 7.66
N TYR A 75 15.25 -15.27 6.61
CA TYR A 75 15.99 -14.20 5.94
C TYR A 75 16.33 -13.05 6.89
N SER A 76 15.37 -12.65 7.72
CA SER A 76 15.56 -11.59 8.71
C SER A 76 16.64 -11.96 9.72
N SER A 77 16.59 -13.19 10.25
CA SER A 77 17.62 -13.68 11.17
C SER A 77 19.03 -13.72 10.57
N ILE A 78 19.16 -14.03 9.27
CA ILE A 78 20.45 -13.98 8.58
C ILE A 78 20.95 -12.53 8.51
N PHE A 79 20.09 -11.58 8.16
CA PHE A 79 20.46 -10.17 8.13
C PHE A 79 20.77 -9.58 9.51
N ASP A 80 20.05 -9.98 10.56
CA ASP A 80 20.34 -9.53 11.92
C ASP A 80 21.76 -9.94 12.35
N LYS A 81 22.18 -11.17 12.02
CA LYS A 81 23.55 -11.64 12.25
C LYS A 81 24.57 -10.89 11.38
N ALA A 82 24.22 -10.60 10.13
CA ALA A 82 25.06 -9.84 9.22
C ALA A 82 25.32 -8.42 9.74
N GLU A 83 24.27 -7.71 10.17
CA GLU A 83 24.36 -6.36 10.73
C GLU A 83 25.17 -6.34 12.03
N GLU A 84 24.93 -7.29 12.93
CA GLU A 84 25.69 -7.41 14.19
C GLU A 84 27.19 -7.63 13.93
N ALA A 85 27.56 -8.44 12.94
CA ALA A 85 28.95 -8.73 12.60
C ALA A 85 29.75 -7.52 12.12
N VAL A 86 29.07 -6.48 11.62
CA VAL A 86 29.68 -5.25 11.08
C VAL A 86 29.17 -3.99 11.75
N LYS A 87 28.53 -4.08 12.93
CA LYS A 87 27.90 -2.93 13.60
C LYS A 87 28.84 -1.75 13.87
N GLU A 88 30.12 -2.04 14.10
CA GLU A 88 31.18 -1.03 14.34
C GLU A 88 31.82 -0.51 13.03
N ASP A 89 31.52 -1.14 11.88
CA ASP A 89 31.98 -0.71 10.56
C ASP A 89 30.80 -0.08 9.81
N SER A 90 30.66 1.25 9.95
CA SER A 90 29.57 2.00 9.33
C SER A 90 29.45 1.82 7.81
N VAL A 91 30.56 1.56 7.11
CA VAL A 91 30.56 1.36 5.65
C VAL A 91 30.00 -0.01 5.32
N CYS A 92 30.48 -1.07 5.98
CA CYS A 92 29.94 -2.42 5.77
C CYS A 92 28.50 -2.53 6.27
N LEU A 93 28.15 -1.89 7.40
CA LEU A 93 26.79 -1.86 7.92
C LEU A 93 25.81 -1.24 6.92
N LEU A 94 26.17 -0.09 6.32
CA LEU A 94 25.33 0.53 5.29
C LEU A 94 25.15 -0.40 4.08
N ARG A 95 26.20 -1.11 3.65
CA ARG A 95 26.12 -2.09 2.55
C ARG A 95 25.19 -3.25 2.89
N VAL A 96 25.30 -3.82 4.09
CA VAL A 96 24.42 -4.89 4.56
C VAL A 96 22.97 -4.43 4.60
N ARG A 97 22.69 -3.27 5.19
CA ARG A 97 21.33 -2.70 5.22
C ARG A 97 20.79 -2.40 3.83
N THR A 98 21.64 -1.91 2.93
CA THR A 98 21.26 -1.69 1.52
C THR A 98 20.84 -3.01 0.85
N ALA A 99 21.56 -4.11 1.13
CA ALA A 99 21.19 -5.43 0.65
C ALA A 99 19.89 -5.98 1.28
N ARG A 100 19.53 -5.51 2.48
CA ARG A 100 18.29 -5.87 3.19
C ARG A 100 17.04 -5.14 2.69
N LEU A 101 17.18 -4.01 1.98
CA LEU A 101 16.06 -3.19 1.51
C LEU A 101 14.94 -3.99 0.82
N PRO A 102 15.21 -4.94 -0.12
CA PRO A 102 14.14 -5.71 -0.77
C PRO A 102 13.34 -6.58 0.20
N LEU A 103 13.99 -7.11 1.25
CA LEU A 103 13.33 -7.90 2.28
C LEU A 103 12.39 -7.03 3.12
N TRP A 104 12.86 -5.87 3.60
CA TRP A 104 12.01 -4.93 4.34
C TRP A 104 10.83 -4.44 3.51
N PHE A 105 11.05 -4.12 2.23
CA PHE A 105 9.97 -3.77 1.31
C PHE A 105 8.93 -4.88 1.23
N ALA A 106 9.35 -6.14 1.03
CA ALA A 106 8.43 -7.27 1.00
C ALA A 106 7.67 -7.47 2.33
N ILE A 107 8.33 -7.28 3.48
CA ILE A 107 7.68 -7.38 4.81
C ILE A 107 6.57 -6.34 4.92
N MET A 108 6.88 -5.08 4.59
CA MET A 108 5.93 -3.97 4.67
C MET A 108 4.74 -4.18 3.72
N GLU A 109 4.98 -4.52 2.45
CA GLU A 109 3.92 -4.71 1.46
C GLU A 109 3.01 -5.91 1.79
N ILE A 110 3.57 -7.01 2.29
CA ILE A 110 2.76 -8.14 2.78
C ILE A 110 1.97 -7.73 4.03
N GLY A 111 2.57 -6.98 4.95
CA GLY A 111 1.87 -6.48 6.13
C GLY A 111 0.76 -5.50 5.79
N LYS A 112 0.89 -4.70 4.72
CA LYS A 112 -0.19 -3.81 4.24
C LYS A 112 -1.42 -4.59 3.76
N ALA A 113 -1.21 -5.75 3.15
CA ALA A 113 -2.29 -6.64 2.72
C ALA A 113 -2.95 -7.42 3.87
N ASP A 114 -2.28 -7.50 5.03
CA ASP A 114 -2.73 -8.23 6.22
C ASP A 114 -2.82 -7.29 7.45
N MET A 115 -3.31 -6.06 7.28
CA MET A 115 -3.19 -4.94 8.25
C MET A 115 -3.36 -5.33 9.73
N PHE A 116 -4.38 -6.14 10.03
CA PHE A 116 -4.77 -6.54 11.39
C PHE A 116 -4.43 -8.00 11.73
N GLY A 117 -3.79 -8.73 10.81
CA GLY A 117 -3.41 -10.12 10.99
C GLY A 117 -2.01 -10.29 11.58
N GLU A 118 -1.54 -11.54 11.62
CA GLU A 118 -0.28 -11.93 12.24
C GLU A 118 0.94 -11.22 11.62
N ARG A 119 0.87 -10.92 10.32
CA ARG A 119 1.95 -10.25 9.58
C ARG A 119 1.67 -8.76 9.37
N GLY A 120 0.55 -8.28 9.92
CA GLY A 120 0.07 -6.92 9.78
C GLY A 120 0.86 -5.87 10.54
N TRP A 121 0.38 -4.63 10.43
CA TRP A 121 0.92 -3.48 11.13
C TRP A 121 0.31 -3.28 12.52
N TYR A 122 -0.84 -3.88 12.80
CA TYR A 122 -1.54 -3.71 14.07
C TYR A 122 -1.73 -5.04 14.80
N THR A 123 -1.75 -4.95 16.13
CA THR A 123 -2.14 -6.06 17.01
C THR A 123 -3.17 -5.56 18.03
N LYS A 124 -3.96 -6.47 18.62
CA LYS A 124 -4.90 -6.10 19.68
C LYS A 124 -4.22 -6.15 21.04
N ASN A 125 -4.42 -5.13 21.87
CA ASN A 125 -4.02 -5.16 23.27
C ASN A 125 -5.02 -5.98 24.12
N SER A 126 -4.79 -6.05 25.43
CA SER A 126 -5.67 -6.74 26.39
C SER A 126 -7.09 -6.19 26.45
N GLU A 127 -7.32 -4.96 25.99
CA GLU A 127 -8.62 -4.29 25.94
C GLU A 127 -9.29 -4.44 24.55
N GLY A 128 -8.65 -5.15 23.61
CA GLY A 128 -9.16 -5.34 22.25
C GLY A 128 -8.88 -4.17 21.30
N LYS A 129 -8.17 -3.12 21.73
CA LYS A 129 -7.79 -1.96 20.90
C LYS A 129 -6.63 -2.29 19.98
N TYR A 130 -6.69 -1.79 18.75
CA TYR A 130 -5.61 -1.93 17.77
C TYR A 130 -4.45 -0.99 18.11
N ILE A 131 -3.27 -1.56 18.33
CA ILE A 131 -2.03 -0.84 18.58
C ILE A 131 -1.05 -1.12 17.44
N LEU A 132 -0.46 -0.04 16.90
CA LEU A 132 0.56 -0.12 15.88
C LEU A 132 1.78 -0.88 16.42
N ARG A 133 2.22 -1.90 15.68
CA ARG A 133 3.35 -2.72 16.08
C ARG A 133 4.65 -1.95 15.93
N LYS A 134 5.46 -1.99 16.99
CA LYS A 134 6.73 -1.26 17.08
C LYS A 134 7.77 -1.79 16.10
N ASP A 135 7.81 -3.11 15.88
CA ASP A 135 8.72 -3.75 14.94
C ASP A 135 8.46 -3.27 13.49
N MET A 136 7.21 -3.27 13.05
CA MET A 136 6.82 -2.79 11.71
C MET A 136 7.09 -1.29 11.54
N SER A 137 6.81 -0.50 12.58
CA SER A 137 7.13 0.93 12.59
C SER A 137 8.63 1.17 12.45
N GLN A 138 9.45 0.40 13.16
CA GLN A 138 10.91 0.50 13.09
C GLN A 138 11.44 0.10 11.72
N ILE A 139 10.89 -0.96 11.10
CA ILE A 139 11.25 -1.38 9.73
C ILE A 139 11.06 -0.22 8.73
N LEU A 140 9.98 0.55 8.84
CA LEU A 140 9.73 1.69 7.97
C LEU A 140 10.79 2.80 8.14
N GLU A 141 11.16 3.12 9.38
CA GLU A 141 12.20 4.11 9.67
C GLU A 141 13.59 3.63 9.22
N ASP A 142 13.92 2.36 9.45
CA ASP A 142 15.18 1.75 9.03
C ASP A 142 15.29 1.67 7.51
N PHE A 143 14.20 1.32 6.82
CA PHE A 143 14.13 1.31 5.36
C PHE A 143 14.39 2.72 4.80
N TYR A 144 13.65 3.71 5.26
CA TYR A 144 13.78 5.08 4.74
C TYR A 144 15.15 5.69 5.05
N SER A 145 15.64 5.54 6.27
CA SER A 145 16.97 6.03 6.65
C SER A 145 18.09 5.33 5.86
N THR A 146 17.96 4.03 5.60
CA THR A 146 18.90 3.29 4.76
C THR A 146 18.87 3.79 3.32
N CYS A 147 17.69 3.98 2.73
CA CYS A 147 17.56 4.57 1.39
C CYS A 147 18.24 5.93 1.29
N PHE A 148 18.02 6.80 2.28
CA PHE A 148 18.65 8.12 2.36
C PHE A 148 20.17 8.03 2.42
N ASN A 149 20.71 7.24 3.36
CA ASN A 149 22.16 7.10 3.56
C ASN A 149 22.85 6.42 2.37
N ALA A 150 22.20 5.45 1.73
CA ALA A 150 22.69 4.77 0.54
C ALA A 150 22.47 5.59 -0.75
N LYS A 151 21.84 6.77 -0.67
CA LYS A 151 21.52 7.65 -1.82
C LYS A 151 20.69 6.93 -2.89
N VAL A 152 19.75 6.09 -2.47
CA VAL A 152 18.78 5.45 -3.36
C VAL A 152 17.94 6.53 -4.03
N ARG A 153 17.96 6.57 -5.36
CA ARG A 153 17.24 7.59 -6.15
C ARG A 153 15.77 7.23 -6.29
N ASN A 154 15.51 6.04 -6.82
CA ASN A 154 14.17 5.54 -7.13
C ASN A 154 14.00 4.14 -6.54
N LEU A 155 12.79 3.82 -6.11
CA LEU A 155 12.39 2.49 -5.65
C LEU A 155 11.83 1.61 -6.78
N ASN A 156 11.35 2.22 -7.87
CA ASN A 156 10.82 1.51 -9.02
C ASN A 156 11.10 2.24 -10.35
N GLU A 157 10.72 1.60 -11.45
CA GLU A 157 10.92 2.10 -12.82
C GLU A 157 10.06 3.34 -13.14
N SER A 158 9.05 3.62 -12.32
CA SER A 158 8.17 4.79 -12.43
C SER A 158 8.69 6.04 -11.70
N ASN A 159 9.95 6.02 -11.25
CA ASN A 159 10.60 7.09 -10.49
C ASN A 159 9.98 7.37 -9.10
N LEU A 160 9.41 6.36 -8.44
CA LEU A 160 8.94 6.50 -7.06
C LEU A 160 10.12 6.81 -6.13
N LEU A 161 10.09 7.95 -5.45
CA LEU A 161 11.13 8.35 -4.52
C LEU A 161 10.94 7.66 -3.15
N PRO A 162 12.03 7.36 -2.42
CA PRO A 162 11.92 6.78 -1.07
C PRO A 162 11.06 7.60 -0.09
N ILE A 163 11.12 8.94 -0.17
CA ILE A 163 10.32 9.82 0.69
C ILE A 163 8.83 9.76 0.35
N GLU A 164 8.48 9.56 -0.92
CA GLU A 164 7.08 9.42 -1.34
C GLU A 164 6.51 8.11 -0.80
N TYR A 165 7.25 7.01 -0.94
CA TYR A 165 6.86 5.72 -0.37
C TYR A 165 6.73 5.76 1.16
N TYR A 166 7.66 6.45 1.84
CA TYR A 166 7.60 6.62 3.30
C TYR A 166 6.32 7.36 3.74
N LYS A 167 6.03 8.49 3.11
CA LYS A 167 4.80 9.27 3.38
C LYS A 167 3.53 8.48 3.05
N SER A 168 3.53 7.80 1.90
CA SER A 168 2.43 6.92 1.45
C SER A 168 2.16 5.83 2.49
N THR A 169 3.20 5.15 2.96
CA THR A 169 3.09 4.10 3.96
C THR A 169 2.64 4.64 5.32
N LYS A 170 3.15 5.80 5.77
CA LYS A 170 2.66 6.45 7.00
C LYS A 170 1.17 6.77 6.93
N ARG A 171 0.68 7.25 5.80
CA ARG A 171 -0.76 7.52 5.60
C ARG A 171 -1.56 6.21 5.64
N PHE A 172 -1.09 5.19 4.95
CA PHE A 172 -1.77 3.90 4.85
C PHE A 172 -1.94 3.20 6.21
N ILE A 173 -0.91 3.28 7.05
CA ILE A 173 -0.93 2.65 8.38
C ILE A 173 -1.60 3.55 9.44
N ASP A 174 -2.01 4.77 9.10
CA ASP A 174 -2.78 5.65 9.98
C ASP A 174 -4.27 5.27 9.93
N ILE A 175 -4.62 4.24 10.70
CA ILE A 175 -5.95 3.62 10.65
C ILE A 175 -7.00 4.49 11.33
N SER A 176 -8.23 4.44 10.82
CA SER A 176 -9.40 5.12 11.39
C SER A 176 -10.37 4.07 11.96
N VAL A 177 -10.05 3.55 13.16
CA VAL A 177 -10.85 2.51 13.84
C VAL A 177 -11.56 3.01 15.09
N GLU A 178 -10.85 3.50 16.11
CA GLU A 178 -11.45 3.72 17.45
C GLU A 178 -12.64 4.70 17.47
N ASN A 179 -12.60 5.75 16.63
CA ASN A 179 -13.66 6.77 16.57
C ASN A 179 -14.51 6.68 15.30
N ASN A 180 -14.19 5.76 14.39
CA ASN A 180 -14.91 5.63 13.12
C ASN A 180 -16.14 4.73 13.31
N ILE A 181 -17.31 5.33 13.38
CA ILE A 181 -18.60 4.62 13.52
C ILE A 181 -18.91 3.78 12.27
N ALA A 182 -18.32 4.10 11.11
CA ALA A 182 -18.46 3.33 9.89
C ALA A 182 -17.59 2.06 9.86
N PHE A 183 -16.64 1.90 10.79
CA PHE A 183 -15.75 0.74 10.83
C PHE A 183 -16.55 -0.58 10.96
N GLU A 184 -16.24 -1.53 10.07
CA GLU A 184 -16.91 -2.83 9.91
C GLU A 184 -18.41 -2.76 9.60
N LYS A 185 -18.94 -1.58 9.25
CA LYS A 185 -20.34 -1.40 8.89
C LYS A 185 -20.63 -1.76 7.45
N LYS A 186 -21.88 -2.15 7.20
CA LYS A 186 -22.30 -2.58 5.87
C LYS A 186 -22.49 -1.37 4.96
N VAL A 187 -21.83 -1.42 3.81
CA VAL A 187 -22.02 -0.49 2.71
C VAL A 187 -22.36 -1.24 1.42
N ILE A 188 -23.26 -0.68 0.64
CA ILE A 188 -23.66 -1.20 -0.68
C ILE A 188 -23.43 -0.12 -1.74
N SER A 189 -23.24 -0.56 -2.98
CA SER A 189 -23.06 0.32 -4.13
C SER A 189 -24.08 0.02 -5.24
N LEU A 190 -24.42 1.02 -6.04
CA LEU A 190 -25.23 0.86 -7.25
C LEU A 190 -24.75 1.83 -8.35
N PRO A 191 -24.28 1.34 -9.52
CA PRO A 191 -23.98 -0.05 -9.84
C PRO A 191 -22.82 -0.59 -8.98
N ASN A 192 -22.65 -1.92 -9.00
CA ASN A 192 -21.53 -2.57 -8.35
C ASN A 192 -20.19 -2.07 -8.94
N GLN A 193 -19.21 -1.91 -8.06
CA GLN A 193 -17.80 -1.69 -8.35
C GLN A 193 -17.20 -2.82 -9.19
N SER A 194 -16.07 -2.53 -9.83
CA SER A 194 -15.30 -3.53 -10.56
C SER A 194 -14.66 -4.56 -9.61
N PRO A 195 -14.69 -5.85 -9.96
CA PRO A 195 -13.98 -6.88 -9.19
C PRO A 195 -12.45 -6.86 -9.40
N LEU A 196 -11.94 -6.00 -10.30
CA LEU A 196 -10.51 -5.94 -10.63
C LEU A 196 -9.64 -5.35 -9.50
N TYR A 197 -10.25 -4.60 -8.58
CA TYR A 197 -9.56 -3.87 -7.51
C TYR A 197 -10.14 -4.28 -6.16
N SER A 198 -9.28 -4.66 -5.22
CA SER A 198 -9.67 -5.22 -3.92
C SER A 198 -10.74 -6.32 -4.01
N GLU A 199 -10.70 -7.10 -5.09
CA GLU A 199 -11.65 -8.18 -5.40
C GLU A 199 -13.13 -7.72 -5.46
N GLY A 200 -13.37 -6.40 -5.56
CA GLY A 200 -14.69 -5.81 -5.41
C GLY A 200 -15.28 -6.01 -4.01
N ASN A 201 -14.46 -6.14 -2.97
CA ASN A 201 -14.98 -6.29 -1.61
C ASN A 201 -15.40 -4.93 -1.02
N MET A 202 -16.72 -4.73 -0.84
CA MET A 202 -17.24 -3.49 -0.25
C MET A 202 -16.75 -3.20 1.16
N SER A 203 -16.28 -4.20 1.93
CA SER A 203 -15.72 -3.93 3.26
C SER A 203 -14.41 -3.13 3.20
N THR A 204 -13.77 -3.03 2.03
CA THR A 204 -12.53 -2.26 1.84
C THR A 204 -12.69 -0.77 2.18
N ILE A 205 -13.88 -0.20 2.02
CA ILE A 205 -14.13 1.23 2.29
C ILE A 205 -14.68 1.50 3.70
N THR A 206 -14.68 0.48 4.56
CA THR A 206 -15.13 0.54 5.95
C THR A 206 -14.23 -0.33 6.85
N ASN A 207 -12.99 -0.58 6.44
CA ASN A 207 -12.05 -1.44 7.18
C ASN A 207 -11.06 -0.65 8.02
N GLY A 208 -11.25 0.67 8.13
CA GLY A 208 -10.38 1.57 8.86
C GLY A 208 -9.03 1.82 8.19
N VAL A 209 -8.77 1.29 6.99
CA VAL A 209 -7.50 1.45 6.26
C VAL A 209 -7.71 2.41 5.11
N ARG A 210 -6.93 3.50 5.11
CA ARG A 210 -7.00 4.47 4.03
C ARG A 210 -6.08 4.05 2.89
N GLY A 211 -6.52 4.23 1.65
CA GLY A 211 -5.75 3.94 0.44
C GLY A 211 -4.54 4.86 0.30
N ASP A 212 -3.49 4.41 -0.38
CA ASP A 212 -2.30 5.24 -0.60
C ASP A 212 -2.14 5.59 -2.09
N SER A 213 -0.97 6.10 -2.50
CA SER A 213 -0.76 6.46 -3.91
C SER A 213 -0.74 5.26 -4.88
N GLU A 214 -0.65 4.02 -4.39
CA GLU A 214 -0.72 2.80 -5.18
C GLU A 214 -2.18 2.33 -5.32
N TYR A 215 -2.73 2.53 -6.52
CA TYR A 215 -4.14 2.23 -6.80
C TYR A 215 -4.50 0.74 -6.72
N LYS A 216 -3.52 -0.16 -6.76
CA LYS A 216 -3.77 -1.61 -6.72
C LYS A 216 -4.13 -2.15 -5.33
N ILE A 217 -3.93 -1.38 -4.26
CA ILE A 217 -4.10 -1.85 -2.88
C ILE A 217 -5.06 -0.93 -2.10
N HIS A 218 -6.14 -1.49 -1.56
CA HIS A 218 -7.18 -0.79 -0.76
C HIS A 218 -7.92 0.33 -1.50
N TRP A 219 -8.24 0.09 -2.77
CA TRP A 219 -9.12 0.96 -3.53
C TRP A 219 -10.23 0.15 -4.20
N LEU A 220 -11.45 0.68 -4.20
CA LEU A 220 -12.54 0.20 -5.04
C LEU A 220 -12.72 1.13 -6.24
N GLY A 221 -12.93 0.54 -7.42
CA GLY A 221 -12.97 1.27 -8.69
C GLY A 221 -14.30 1.16 -9.42
N TRP A 222 -14.78 2.28 -9.94
CA TRP A 222 -15.91 2.38 -10.88
C TRP A 222 -15.44 2.98 -12.21
N HIS A 223 -15.88 2.41 -13.33
CA HIS A 223 -15.38 2.78 -14.67
C HIS A 223 -16.49 3.40 -15.51
N GLY A 224 -16.37 4.69 -15.85
CA GLY A 224 -17.29 5.32 -16.79
C GLY A 224 -18.73 5.51 -16.30
N VAL A 225 -18.98 5.37 -15.00
CA VAL A 225 -20.34 5.39 -14.42
C VAL A 225 -20.46 6.38 -13.27
N ASP A 226 -21.67 6.90 -13.08
CA ASP A 226 -22.09 7.46 -11.80
C ASP A 226 -22.46 6.29 -10.89
N PHE A 227 -22.33 6.48 -9.58
CA PHE A 227 -22.71 5.46 -8.63
C PHE A 227 -23.18 6.05 -7.31
N ILE A 228 -23.95 5.24 -6.60
CA ILE A 228 -24.47 5.55 -5.27
C ILE A 228 -23.79 4.61 -4.28
N LEU A 229 -23.41 5.13 -3.12
CA LEU A 229 -23.03 4.35 -1.95
C LEU A 229 -24.08 4.54 -0.86
N VAL A 230 -24.49 3.47 -0.18
CA VAL A 230 -25.36 3.54 1.00
C VAL A 230 -24.71 2.76 2.13
N LEU A 231 -24.34 3.48 3.19
CA LEU A 231 -23.77 2.97 4.43
C LEU A 231 -24.87 2.91 5.50
N ASP A 232 -25.02 1.75 6.14
CA ASP A 232 -25.85 1.57 7.33
C ASP A 232 -24.96 1.56 8.57
N LEU A 233 -25.05 2.60 9.41
CA LEU A 233 -24.29 2.69 10.66
C LEU A 233 -24.80 1.75 11.76
N GLU A 234 -25.96 1.11 11.55
CA GLU A 234 -26.66 0.20 12.47
C GLU A 234 -27.14 0.86 13.77
N GLN A 235 -26.83 2.14 13.99
CA GLN A 235 -27.25 2.95 15.11
C GLN A 235 -27.54 4.39 14.66
N VAL A 236 -28.43 5.06 15.37
CA VAL A 236 -28.72 6.49 15.15
C VAL A 236 -27.64 7.33 15.81
N VAL A 237 -27.06 8.26 15.06
CA VAL A 237 -26.04 9.21 15.50
C VAL A 237 -26.45 10.64 15.11
N SER A 238 -25.79 11.62 15.70
CA SER A 238 -25.96 13.04 15.38
C SER A 238 -24.66 13.81 15.56
N ASN A 239 -24.54 14.95 14.86
CA ASN A 239 -23.40 15.88 14.94
C ASN A 239 -22.02 15.21 14.72
N LYS A 240 -21.95 14.29 13.75
CA LYS A 240 -20.72 13.61 13.34
C LYS A 240 -20.19 14.18 12.04
N THR A 241 -18.88 14.11 11.85
CA THR A 241 -18.24 14.44 10.58
C THR A 241 -18.19 13.19 9.72
N ILE A 242 -18.66 13.32 8.48
CA ILE A 242 -18.63 12.26 7.47
C ILE A 242 -17.52 12.60 6.47
N LYS A 243 -16.63 11.64 6.21
CA LYS A 243 -15.54 11.78 5.25
C LYS A 243 -15.54 10.64 4.25
N LEU A 244 -15.09 10.94 3.04
CA LEU A 244 -14.78 9.99 1.96
C LEU A 244 -13.52 10.50 1.26
N SER A 245 -12.68 9.63 0.69
CA SER A 245 -11.60 10.09 -0.19
C SER A 245 -11.56 9.40 -1.55
N SER A 246 -10.94 10.08 -2.51
CA SER A 246 -10.69 9.58 -3.86
C SER A 246 -9.24 9.74 -4.28
N LEU A 247 -8.82 8.90 -5.22
CA LEU A 247 -7.48 8.90 -5.81
C LEU A 247 -7.45 9.62 -7.16
N TYR A 248 -6.37 10.36 -7.42
CA TYR A 248 -6.00 10.91 -8.71
C TYR A 248 -4.69 10.30 -9.19
N SER A 249 -4.77 9.53 -10.27
CA SER A 249 -3.64 8.90 -10.95
C SER A 249 -3.91 8.87 -12.46
N PRO A 250 -3.73 10.01 -13.14
CA PRO A 250 -4.21 10.18 -14.52
C PRO A 250 -3.48 9.27 -15.50
N LYS A 251 -2.21 8.90 -15.25
CA LYS A 251 -1.48 7.92 -16.08
C LYS A 251 -2.15 6.55 -16.12
N SER A 252 -2.94 6.21 -15.09
CA SER A 252 -3.75 5.00 -15.00
C SER A 252 -5.24 5.25 -15.29
N TRP A 253 -5.55 6.41 -15.88
CA TRP A 253 -6.91 6.86 -16.21
C TRP A 253 -7.83 7.06 -14.98
N ILE A 254 -7.24 7.23 -13.80
CA ILE A 254 -7.97 7.44 -12.54
C ILE A 254 -8.06 8.94 -12.28
N LEU A 255 -9.29 9.45 -12.23
CA LEU A 255 -9.62 10.84 -11.92
C LEU A 255 -10.48 10.89 -10.66
N HIS A 256 -10.51 12.06 -10.00
CA HIS A 256 -11.51 12.29 -8.95
C HIS A 256 -12.90 12.31 -9.59
N PRO A 257 -13.98 12.00 -8.85
CA PRO A 257 -15.33 12.27 -9.31
C PRO A 257 -15.51 13.76 -9.66
N SER A 258 -16.38 14.09 -10.60
CA SER A 258 -16.68 15.49 -10.94
C SER A 258 -17.55 16.17 -9.86
N ARG A 259 -18.32 15.36 -9.12
CA ARG A 259 -19.09 15.80 -7.94
C ARG A 259 -19.32 14.66 -6.96
N VAL A 260 -19.27 14.97 -5.67
CA VAL A 260 -19.75 14.08 -4.59
C VAL A 260 -20.82 14.83 -3.80
N GLU A 261 -21.99 14.22 -3.66
CA GLU A 261 -23.08 14.75 -2.82
C GLU A 261 -23.40 13.78 -1.70
N CYS A 262 -23.51 14.30 -0.47
CA CYS A 262 -23.78 13.52 0.72
C CYS A 262 -25.21 13.76 1.20
N PHE A 263 -25.89 12.67 1.54
CA PHE A 263 -27.21 12.65 2.13
C PHE A 263 -27.21 11.80 3.38
N VAL A 264 -28.14 12.08 4.30
CA VAL A 264 -28.37 11.28 5.50
C VAL A 264 -29.83 10.93 5.67
N SER A 265 -30.10 9.81 6.33
CA SER A 265 -31.47 9.35 6.61
C SER A 265 -31.53 8.61 7.94
N LYS A 266 -32.67 8.73 8.63
CA LYS A 266 -32.94 7.96 9.86
C LYS A 266 -33.55 6.59 9.58
N ASP A 267 -34.31 6.46 8.50
CA ASP A 267 -35.12 5.28 8.16
C ASP A 267 -34.64 4.53 6.89
N GLY A 268 -33.75 5.14 6.11
CA GLY A 268 -33.23 4.59 4.86
C GLY A 268 -34.16 4.80 3.65
N LEU A 269 -35.26 5.53 3.83
CA LEU A 269 -36.26 5.81 2.81
C LEU A 269 -36.22 7.28 2.39
N GLU A 270 -36.31 8.20 3.35
CA GLU A 270 -36.26 9.64 3.10
C GLU A 270 -34.87 10.19 3.42
N TYR A 271 -34.24 10.81 2.43
CA TYR A 271 -32.88 11.33 2.53
C TYR A 271 -32.85 12.86 2.50
N VAL A 272 -32.09 13.45 3.42
CA VAL A 272 -31.84 14.89 3.51
C VAL A 272 -30.43 15.17 2.97
N SER A 273 -30.30 16.13 2.04
CA SER A 273 -29.00 16.55 1.52
C SER A 273 -28.22 17.32 2.60
N VAL A 274 -26.97 16.91 2.81
CA VAL A 274 -26.02 17.55 3.74
C VAL A 274 -25.19 18.60 3.01
N GLY A 275 -24.90 18.35 1.74
CA GLY A 275 -24.10 19.22 0.89
C GLY A 275 -23.42 18.45 -0.24
N ASN A 276 -22.77 19.18 -1.13
CA ASN A 276 -21.99 18.62 -2.23
C ASN A 276 -20.65 19.33 -2.37
N VAL A 277 -19.72 18.64 -3.01
CA VAL A 277 -18.41 19.17 -3.44
C VAL A 277 -18.30 18.97 -4.94
N GLU A 278 -18.14 20.07 -5.68
CA GLU A 278 -17.88 20.05 -7.12
C GLU A 278 -16.39 20.23 -7.41
N ILE A 279 -15.88 19.39 -8.31
CA ILE A 279 -14.51 19.45 -8.84
C ILE A 279 -14.53 19.83 -10.32
N GLY A 280 -15.56 19.37 -11.03
CA GLY A 280 -15.68 19.53 -12.47
C GLY A 280 -14.88 18.49 -13.25
N ASP A 281 -14.97 18.60 -14.57
CA ASP A 281 -14.48 17.55 -15.47
C ASP A 281 -13.05 17.82 -16.00
N ILE A 282 -12.50 19.02 -15.80
CA ILE A 282 -11.18 19.35 -16.37
C ILE A 282 -10.06 18.62 -15.62
N GLN A 283 -9.91 18.76 -14.31
CA GLN A 283 -8.96 17.97 -13.48
C GLN A 283 -7.53 17.80 -14.06
N LYS A 284 -6.92 18.85 -14.61
CA LYS A 284 -5.57 18.76 -15.20
C LYS A 284 -4.47 18.62 -14.15
N TYR A 285 -4.65 19.28 -13.01
CA TYR A 285 -3.73 19.28 -11.88
C TYR A 285 -4.54 19.18 -10.61
N GLU A 286 -4.56 18.00 -10.01
CA GLU A 286 -5.27 17.72 -8.77
C GLU A 286 -4.32 17.10 -7.75
N ASP A 287 -4.69 17.22 -6.47
CA ASP A 287 -4.02 16.48 -5.41
C ASP A 287 -4.17 14.97 -5.63
N ILE A 288 -3.12 14.20 -5.34
CA ILE A 288 -3.14 12.73 -5.49
C ILE A 288 -4.31 12.13 -4.70
N ILE A 289 -4.56 12.64 -3.50
CA ILE A 289 -5.69 12.23 -2.66
C ILE A 289 -6.54 13.44 -2.39
N LYS A 290 -7.86 13.31 -2.57
CA LYS A 290 -8.81 14.33 -2.20
C LYS A 290 -9.79 13.79 -1.18
N GLU A 291 -9.97 14.51 -0.08
CA GLU A 291 -10.95 14.21 0.96
C GLU A 291 -12.19 15.08 0.79
N TYR A 292 -13.37 14.46 0.89
CA TYR A 292 -14.68 15.09 0.90
C TYR A 292 -15.20 15.08 2.32
N VAL A 293 -15.55 16.23 2.87
CA VAL A 293 -15.95 16.38 4.27
C VAL A 293 -17.35 16.98 4.35
N PHE A 294 -18.22 16.32 5.10
CA PHE A 294 -19.61 16.72 5.31
C PHE A 294 -19.94 16.71 6.80
N SER A 295 -20.75 17.66 7.25
CA SER A 295 -21.13 17.80 8.66
C SER A 295 -22.62 18.07 8.79
N PRO A 296 -23.46 17.02 8.93
CA PRO A 296 -24.87 17.17 9.23
C PRO A 296 -25.03 17.86 10.60
N LYS A 297 -25.69 19.02 10.61
CA LYS A 297 -25.96 19.78 11.84
C LYS A 297 -27.40 19.54 12.27
N ASP A 298 -27.60 19.19 13.53
CA ASP A 298 -28.93 19.03 14.14
C ASP A 298 -29.83 18.00 13.42
N ILE A 299 -29.22 16.99 12.80
CA ILE A 299 -29.92 15.89 12.11
C ILE A 299 -29.51 14.58 12.77
N ASP A 300 -30.50 13.82 13.22
CA ASP A 300 -30.34 12.42 13.60
C ASP A 300 -30.36 11.53 12.36
N TYR A 301 -29.42 10.61 12.23
CA TYR A 301 -29.37 9.68 11.11
C TYR A 301 -28.73 8.34 11.45
N ARG A 302 -29.07 7.32 10.67
CA ARG A 302 -28.49 5.97 10.71
C ARG A 302 -27.83 5.63 9.37
N TYR A 303 -28.38 6.13 8.27
CA TYR A 303 -27.91 5.86 6.93
C TYR A 303 -27.17 7.08 6.38
N VAL A 304 -26.04 6.82 5.72
CA VAL A 304 -25.29 7.81 4.94
C VAL A 304 -25.32 7.38 3.49
N LYS A 305 -25.76 8.25 2.60
CA LYS A 305 -25.77 8.01 1.16
C LYS A 305 -24.85 9.00 0.45
N PHE A 306 -24.00 8.50 -0.44
CA PHE A 306 -23.25 9.34 -1.36
C PHE A 306 -23.78 9.14 -2.78
N GLU A 307 -24.05 10.23 -3.48
CA GLU A 307 -24.25 10.22 -4.92
C GLU A 307 -22.98 10.77 -5.58
N VAL A 308 -22.25 9.89 -6.26
CA VAL A 308 -20.96 10.18 -6.86
C VAL A 308 -21.11 10.29 -8.36
N LYS A 309 -20.84 11.47 -8.89
CA LYS A 309 -20.77 11.70 -10.33
C LYS A 309 -19.35 11.46 -10.81
N GLY A 310 -19.16 10.44 -11.64
CA GLY A 310 -17.87 10.18 -12.25
C GLY A 310 -17.56 11.21 -13.34
N THR A 311 -16.28 11.49 -13.58
CA THR A 311 -15.84 12.26 -14.75
C THR A 311 -16.18 11.54 -16.05
N LYS A 312 -16.24 10.19 -16.00
CA LYS A 312 -16.61 9.23 -17.04
C LYS A 312 -15.67 9.18 -18.24
N THR A 313 -15.19 10.32 -18.71
CA THR A 313 -14.41 10.47 -19.93
C THR A 313 -13.15 11.27 -19.66
N LEU A 314 -12.03 10.83 -20.24
CA LEU A 314 -10.73 11.47 -20.09
C LEU A 314 -10.74 12.83 -20.83
N PRO A 315 -10.38 13.94 -20.15
CA PRO A 315 -10.48 15.28 -20.73
C PRO A 315 -9.44 15.55 -21.82
N SER A 316 -9.56 16.69 -22.50
CA SER A 316 -8.75 17.02 -23.69
C SER A 316 -7.25 17.17 -23.49
N TRP A 317 -6.79 17.41 -22.26
CA TRP A 317 -5.35 17.44 -21.97
C TRP A 317 -4.77 16.04 -21.78
N HIS A 318 -5.60 15.01 -21.63
CA HIS A 318 -5.16 13.67 -21.35
C HIS A 318 -4.68 12.97 -22.64
N PRO A 319 -3.53 12.27 -22.66
CA PRO A 319 -3.02 11.61 -23.87
C PRO A 319 -3.96 10.57 -24.50
N SER A 320 -4.90 10.06 -23.70
CA SER A 320 -5.99 9.15 -24.11
C SER A 320 -7.36 9.83 -24.07
N GLU A 321 -7.43 11.11 -24.47
CA GLU A 321 -8.66 11.91 -24.57
C GLU A 321 -9.83 11.09 -25.16
N GLY A 322 -11.02 11.27 -24.59
CA GLY A 322 -12.23 10.57 -25.02
C GLY A 322 -12.32 9.11 -24.54
N GLY A 323 -11.24 8.55 -24.01
CA GLY A 323 -11.26 7.26 -23.32
C GLY A 323 -12.04 7.31 -22.02
N THR A 324 -12.42 6.15 -21.48
CA THR A 324 -13.18 6.07 -20.24
C THR A 324 -12.28 6.27 -19.02
N SER A 325 -12.76 7.03 -18.03
CA SER A 325 -12.03 7.26 -16.77
C SER A 325 -12.54 6.36 -15.64
N TRP A 326 -11.66 6.09 -14.69
CA TRP A 326 -11.97 5.44 -13.43
C TRP A 326 -12.19 6.48 -12.33
N VAL A 327 -13.06 6.14 -11.37
CA VAL A 327 -13.15 6.78 -10.04
C VAL A 327 -12.82 5.75 -9.00
N PHE A 328 -11.86 6.06 -8.14
CA PHE A 328 -11.37 5.18 -7.08
C PHE A 328 -11.69 5.79 -5.72
N LEU A 329 -12.27 4.98 -4.83
CA LEU A 329 -12.57 5.36 -3.44
C LEU A 329 -11.92 4.38 -2.46
N ASP A 330 -11.48 4.92 -1.33
CA ASP A 330 -11.00 4.18 -0.17
C ASP A 330 -11.99 4.39 0.99
N GLU A 331 -11.56 4.75 2.19
CA GLU A 331 -12.32 4.70 3.42
C GLU A 331 -13.45 5.75 3.55
N ILE A 332 -14.61 5.31 4.07
CA ILE A 332 -15.66 6.15 4.63
C ILE A 332 -15.44 6.25 6.14
N ILE A 333 -15.39 7.49 6.66
CA ILE A 333 -15.19 7.76 8.08
C ILE A 333 -16.39 8.53 8.62
N VAL A 334 -16.93 8.10 9.76
CA VAL A 334 -17.98 8.83 10.50
C VAL A 334 -17.54 9.00 11.96
N GLU A 335 -17.16 10.20 12.37
CA GLU A 335 -16.56 10.47 13.70
C GLU A 335 -17.04 11.73 14.42
#